data_AF-A0A5E4AX38-F1
#
_entry.id   AF-A0A5E4AX38-F1
#
_cell.length_a   1.000
_cell.length_b   1.000
_cell.length_c   1.000
_cell.angle_alpha   90.00
_cell.angle_beta   90.00
_cell.angle_gamma   90.00
#
_symmetry.space_group_name_H-M   'P 1'
#
loop_
_entity.id
_entity.type
_entity.pdbx_description
1 polymer ?
#
loop_
_entity_poly.entity_id
_entity_poly.type
_entity_poly.pdbx_seq_one_letter_code
_entity_poly.pdbx_strand_id
1 'polypeptide(L)'
;LPSSGDLWSIHVDFDTKRMDPWERIIPTFKYSRDIPFFEMLVPTTDTVRFGYLMEKLLAVKHSVLFTGITGVGKTVIAKGLLTRIQESAGYVPVYLNFSAQTSSARTQEIIESKLEKKRKNIL
;
A
#
# COMPACT_ATOMS: atom_id res chain seq x y z
N LEU A 1 10.78 25.96 -4.01
CA LEU A 1 11.69 24.83 -4.32
C LEU A 1 12.53 24.57 -3.07
N PRO A 2 12.87 23.32 -2.74
CA PRO A 2 13.62 23.00 -1.52
C PRO A 2 14.93 23.80 -1.46
N SER A 3 15.26 24.31 -0.28
CA SER A 3 16.50 25.06 -0.03
C SER A 3 17.74 24.17 0.02
N SER A 4 17.55 22.86 0.21
CA SER A 4 18.60 21.83 0.26
C SER A 4 18.02 20.47 -0.08
N GLY A 5 18.82 19.59 -0.71
CA GLY A 5 18.40 18.26 -1.16
C GLY A 5 17.81 18.24 -2.57
N ASP A 6 17.54 17.05 -3.09
CA ASP A 6 16.87 16.87 -4.38
C ASP A 6 15.34 16.78 -4.20
N LEU A 7 14.59 16.85 -5.30
CA LEU A 7 13.13 16.73 -5.27
C LEU A 7 12.66 15.35 -4.78
N TRP A 8 13.52 14.33 -4.79
CA TRP A 8 13.19 12.98 -4.33
C TRP A 8 13.23 12.86 -2.81
N SER A 9 14.00 13.72 -2.13
CA SER A 9 14.16 13.77 -0.68
C SER A 9 13.01 14.46 0.06
N ILE A 10 12.05 15.06 -0.66
CA ILE A 10 10.94 15.82 -0.08
C ILE A 10 9.57 15.29 -0.48
N HIS A 11 8.57 15.58 0.35
CA HIS A 11 7.15 15.42 0.06
C HIS A 11 6.41 16.76 0.22
N VAL A 12 5.23 16.85 -0.38
CA VAL A 12 4.31 17.98 -0.14
C VAL A 12 3.43 17.61 1.05
N ASP A 13 3.49 18.42 2.10
CA ASP A 13 2.51 18.46 3.18
C ASP A 13 1.38 19.40 2.75
N PHE A 14 0.21 18.82 2.51
CA PHE A 14 -0.98 19.56 2.07
C PHE A 14 -1.66 20.35 3.19
N ASP A 15 -1.49 19.93 4.45
CA ASP A 15 -2.10 20.59 5.61
C ASP A 15 -1.33 21.86 5.93
N THR A 16 0.00 21.78 5.97
CA THR A 16 0.86 22.95 6.25
C THR A 16 1.31 23.71 5.00
N LYS A 17 1.00 23.20 3.81
CA LYS A 17 1.35 23.77 2.49
C LYS A 17 2.86 23.97 2.32
N ARG A 18 3.64 23.00 2.81
CA ARG A 18 5.10 23.03 2.78
C ARG A 18 5.67 21.84 2.03
N MET A 19 6.92 22.01 1.59
CA MET A 19 7.74 20.92 1.11
C MET A 19 8.65 20.51 2.26
N ASP A 20 8.45 19.30 2.76
CA ASP A 20 9.14 18.77 3.94
C ASP A 20 9.95 17.52 3.59
N PRO A 21 11.11 17.28 4.24
CA PRO A 21 11.86 16.05 4.07
C PRO A 21 11.03 14.82 4.48
N TRP A 22 11.17 13.71 3.74
CA TRP A 22 10.49 12.45 4.06
C TRP A 22 10.77 11.99 5.50
N GLU A 23 11.96 12.26 6.01
CA GLU A 23 12.42 11.94 7.36
C GLU A 23 11.47 12.43 8.46
N ARG A 24 10.72 13.52 8.22
CA ARG A 24 9.75 14.06 9.18
C ARG A 24 8.55 13.15 9.42
N ILE A 25 8.23 12.29 8.45
CA ILE A 25 7.08 11.38 8.50
C ILE A 25 7.49 9.89 8.53
N ILE A 26 8.79 9.59 8.69
CA ILE A 26 9.23 8.20 8.90
C ILE A 26 8.88 7.78 10.33
N PRO A 27 8.03 6.76 10.53
CA PRO A 27 7.70 6.30 11.87
C PRO A 27 8.91 5.62 12.52
N THR A 28 9.08 5.82 13.83
CA THR A 28 10.14 5.14 14.59
C THR A 28 9.89 3.63 14.58
N PHE A 29 10.89 2.86 14.15
CA PHE A 29 10.86 1.41 14.26
C PHE A 29 10.86 0.99 15.73
N LYS A 30 9.90 0.14 16.12
CA LYS A 30 9.84 -0.47 17.44
C LYS A 30 10.03 -1.98 17.29
N TYR A 31 11.16 -2.47 17.77
CA TYR A 31 11.43 -3.90 17.81
C TYR A 31 10.53 -4.60 18.84
N SER A 32 9.96 -5.74 18.47
CA SER A 32 9.20 -6.60 19.37
C SER A 32 9.71 -8.04 19.25
N ARG A 33 10.05 -8.68 20.36
CA ARG A 33 10.51 -10.09 20.35
C ARG A 33 9.39 -11.08 20.04
N ASP A 34 8.14 -10.66 20.19
CA ASP A 34 6.96 -11.51 19.99
C ASP A 34 6.57 -11.62 18.52
N ILE A 35 7.09 -10.74 17.65
CA ILE A 35 6.80 -10.73 16.22
C ILE A 35 7.92 -11.51 15.51
N PRO A 36 7.61 -12.45 14.60
CA PRO A 36 8.64 -13.10 13.79
C PRO A 36 9.42 -12.09 12.95
N PHE A 37 10.74 -12.25 12.82
CA PHE A 37 11.59 -11.27 12.12
C PHE A 37 11.13 -11.02 10.67
N PHE A 38 10.58 -12.03 9.99
CA PHE A 38 10.11 -11.95 8.61
C PHE A 38 8.78 -11.17 8.46
N GLU A 39 8.10 -10.88 9.57
CA GLU A 39 6.92 -10.02 9.63
C GLU A 39 7.26 -8.58 10.04
N MET A 40 8.47 -8.33 10.56
CA MET A 40 8.91 -7.00 10.94
C MET A 40 9.30 -6.18 9.71
N LEU A 41 8.56 -5.09 9.46
CA LEU A 41 8.94 -4.09 8.47
C LEU A 41 9.64 -2.92 9.15
N VAL A 42 10.90 -2.68 8.81
CA VAL A 42 11.62 -1.46 9.21
C VAL A 42 11.19 -0.33 8.27
N PRO A 43 10.59 0.77 8.78
CA PRO A 43 10.26 1.92 7.97
C PRO A 43 11.51 2.59 7.43
N THR A 44 11.58 2.74 6.12
CA THR A 44 12.60 3.50 5.40
C THR A 44 11.95 4.62 4.59
N THR A 45 12.76 5.58 4.13
CA THR A 45 12.33 6.64 3.22
C THR A 45 11.54 6.08 2.02
N ASP A 46 12.01 4.99 1.41
CA ASP A 46 11.33 4.41 0.25
C ASP A 46 9.98 3.79 0.61
N THR A 47 9.90 3.02 1.71
CA THR A 47 8.61 2.42 2.14
C THR A 47 7.56 3.48 2.44
N VAL A 48 7.98 4.60 3.04
CA VAL A 48 7.11 5.72 3.37
C VAL A 48 6.73 6.49 2.11
N ARG A 49 7.68 6.79 1.22
CA ARG A 49 7.45 7.50 -0.05
C ARG A 49 6.45 6.76 -0.93
N PHE A 50 6.69 5.49 -1.21
CA PHE A 50 5.80 4.71 -2.08
C PHE A 50 4.45 4.42 -1.44
N GLY A 51 4.41 4.19 -0.13
CA GLY A 51 3.16 4.07 0.62
C GLY A 51 2.32 5.35 0.58
N TYR A 52 2.95 6.51 0.77
CA TYR A 52 2.31 7.82 0.70
C TYR A 52 1.70 8.07 -0.68
N LEU A 53 2.47 7.85 -1.75
CA LEU A 53 1.98 8.04 -3.12
C LEU A 53 0.80 7.11 -3.43
N MET A 54 0.89 5.84 -3.03
CA MET A 54 -0.20 4.89 -3.22
C MET A 54 -1.46 5.31 -2.46
N GLU A 55 -1.32 5.79 -1.22
CA GLU A 55 -2.45 6.29 -0.41
C GLU A 55 -3.14 7.49 -1.08
N LYS A 56 -2.37 8.47 -1.55
CA LYS A 56 -2.93 9.66 -2.22
C LYS A 56 -3.64 9.30 -3.52
N LEU A 57 -3.09 8.39 -4.33
CA LEU A 57 -3.72 7.93 -5.57
C LEU A 57 -5.00 7.13 -5.30
N LEU A 58 -5.00 6.25 -4.29
CA LEU A 58 -6.18 5.49 -3.91
C LEU A 58 -7.30 6.39 -3.37
N ALA A 59 -6.97 7.45 -2.63
CA ALA A 59 -7.94 8.42 -2.13
C ALA A 59 -8.74 9.10 -3.26
N VAL A 60 -8.16 9.23 -4.45
CA VAL A 60 -8.83 9.72 -5.67
C VAL A 60 -9.21 8.61 -6.65
N LYS A 61 -9.28 7.35 -6.17
CA LYS A 61 -9.72 6.16 -6.92
C LYS A 61 -8.86 5.85 -8.16
N HIS A 62 -7.58 6.18 -8.12
CA HIS A 62 -6.61 5.81 -9.16
C HIS A 62 -5.82 4.54 -8.78
N SER A 63 -5.82 3.57 -9.70
CA SER A 63 -5.05 2.33 -9.55
C SER A 63 -3.54 2.56 -9.63
N VAL A 64 -2.78 1.78 -8.86
CA VAL A 64 -1.32 1.91 -8.75
C VAL A 64 -0.65 0.59 -9.14
N LEU A 65 0.38 0.66 -9.97
CA LEU A 65 1.24 -0.46 -10.33
C LEU A 65 2.67 -0.19 -9.86
N PHE A 66 3.18 -1.02 -8.96
CA PHE A 66 4.59 -0.99 -8.59
C PHE A 66 5.43 -1.87 -9.52
N THR A 67 6.50 -1.32 -10.07
CA THR A 67 7.46 -2.03 -10.94
C THR A 67 8.82 -2.18 -10.26
N GLY A 68 9.62 -3.16 -10.69
CA GLY A 68 10.97 -3.40 -10.19
C GLY A 68 11.26 -4.88 -9.90
N ILE A 69 12.52 -5.21 -9.59
CA ILE A 69 13.00 -6.59 -9.38
C ILE A 69 12.33 -7.30 -8.18
N THR A 70 12.47 -8.62 -8.07
CA THR A 70 11.93 -9.35 -6.91
C THR A 70 12.66 -8.96 -5.61
N GLY A 71 11.98 -9.09 -4.46
CA GLY A 71 12.62 -8.89 -3.15
C GLY A 71 12.75 -7.44 -2.63
N VAL A 72 12.38 -6.41 -3.40
CA VAL A 72 12.53 -4.99 -2.98
C VAL A 72 11.35 -4.42 -2.19
N GLY A 73 10.60 -5.24 -1.46
CA GLY A 73 9.56 -4.73 -0.53
C GLY A 73 8.24 -4.25 -1.15
N LYS A 74 8.05 -4.27 -2.48
CA LYS A 74 6.80 -3.84 -3.17
C LYS A 74 5.53 -4.43 -2.55
N THR A 75 5.48 -5.75 -2.38
CA THR A 75 4.32 -6.46 -1.84
C THR A 75 4.05 -6.04 -0.40
N VAL A 76 5.10 -5.82 0.39
CA VAL A 76 4.98 -5.44 1.80
C VAL A 76 4.41 -4.03 1.92
N ILE A 77 4.86 -3.08 1.08
CA ILE A 77 4.32 -1.72 1.03
C ILE A 77 2.83 -1.73 0.69
N ALA A 78 2.45 -2.43 -0.39
CA ALA A 78 1.07 -2.49 -0.85
C ALA A 78 0.13 -3.14 0.18
N LYS A 79 0.53 -4.29 0.75
CA LYS A 79 -0.25 -4.98 1.78
C LYS A 79 -0.37 -4.15 3.05
N GLY A 80 0.72 -3.56 3.52
CA GLY A 80 0.73 -2.73 4.72
C GLY A 80 -0.23 -1.55 4.62
N LEU A 81 -0.23 -0.85 3.48
CA LEU A 81 -1.18 0.23 3.24
C LEU A 81 -2.62 -0.28 3.18
N LEU A 82 -2.90 -1.32 2.40
CA LEU A 82 -4.25 -1.86 2.23
C LEU A 82 -4.86 -2.32 3.56
N THR A 83 -4.08 -2.98 4.42
CA THR A 83 -4.50 -3.35 5.77
C THR A 83 -4.84 -2.11 6.62
N ARG A 84 -4.05 -1.04 6.54
CA ARG A 84 -4.29 0.21 7.30
C ARG A 84 -5.57 0.92 6.85
N ILE A 85 -5.84 0.95 5.54
CA ILE A 85 -7.00 1.65 4.98
C ILE A 85 -8.28 0.79 4.96
N GLN A 86 -8.17 -0.51 5.27
CA GLN A 86 -9.31 -1.41 5.33
C GLN A 86 -10.37 -0.91 6.35
N GLU A 87 -9.95 -0.65 7.58
CA GLU A 87 -10.87 -0.17 8.62
C GLU A 87 -11.18 1.32 8.48
N SER A 88 -10.17 2.13 8.18
CA SER A 88 -10.30 3.60 8.18
C SER A 88 -11.01 4.17 6.95
N ALA A 89 -10.99 3.47 5.81
CA ALA A 89 -11.56 3.94 4.55
C ALA A 89 -12.50 2.91 3.88
N GLY A 90 -12.83 1.81 4.56
CA GLY A 90 -13.80 0.81 4.08
C GLY A 90 -13.33 -0.03 2.90
N TYR A 91 -12.01 -0.16 2.69
CA TYR A 91 -11.45 -1.01 1.63
C TYR A 91 -11.53 -2.49 2.03
N VAL A 92 -11.83 -3.37 1.07
CA VAL A 92 -11.76 -4.83 1.26
C VAL A 92 -10.62 -5.38 0.39
N PRO A 93 -9.45 -5.66 0.96
CA PRO A 93 -8.32 -6.16 0.17
C PRO A 93 -8.54 -7.60 -0.27
N VAL A 94 -8.25 -7.87 -1.55
CA VAL A 94 -8.22 -9.20 -2.15
C VAL A 94 -6.78 -9.45 -2.64
N TYR A 95 -6.16 -10.51 -2.15
CA TYR A 95 -4.79 -10.87 -2.50
C TYR A 95 -4.77 -12.04 -3.49
N LEU A 96 -4.22 -11.80 -4.68
CA LEU A 96 -4.12 -12.76 -5.77
C LEU A 96 -2.65 -13.03 -6.08
N ASN A 97 -2.25 -14.30 -6.10
CA ASN A 97 -0.93 -14.73 -6.55
C ASN A 97 -1.08 -15.52 -7.87
N PHE A 98 -0.37 -15.09 -8.91
CA PHE A 98 -0.39 -15.76 -10.20
C PHE A 98 0.78 -16.75 -10.32
N SER A 99 0.49 -17.89 -10.92
CA SER A 99 1.48 -18.85 -11.41
C SER A 99 1.10 -19.27 -12.83
N ALA A 100 1.94 -20.09 -13.47
CA ALA A 100 1.64 -20.66 -14.79
C ALA A 100 0.35 -21.49 -14.83
N GLN A 101 -0.19 -21.90 -13.68
CA GLN A 101 -1.40 -22.70 -13.56
C GLN A 101 -2.64 -21.88 -13.13
N THR A 102 -2.52 -20.55 -12.97
CA THR A 102 -3.67 -19.71 -12.62
C THR A 102 -4.53 -19.46 -13.85
N SER A 103 -5.72 -20.05 -13.88
CA SER A 103 -6.72 -19.82 -14.94
C SER A 103 -7.56 -18.56 -14.68
N SER A 104 -8.24 -18.09 -15.72
CA SER A 104 -9.24 -17.01 -15.60
C SER A 104 -10.37 -17.38 -14.65
N ALA A 105 -10.88 -18.62 -14.74
CA ALA A 105 -11.90 -19.14 -13.83
C ALA A 105 -11.46 -19.05 -12.36
N ARG A 106 -10.23 -19.51 -12.04
CA ARG A 106 -9.68 -19.44 -10.69
C ARG A 106 -9.51 -17.99 -10.21
N THR A 107 -9.14 -17.08 -11.12
CA THR A 107 -9.02 -15.64 -10.79
C THR A 107 -10.38 -15.06 -10.41
N GLN A 108 -11.42 -15.35 -11.19
CA GLN A 108 -12.79 -14.93 -10.92
C GLN A 108 -13.30 -15.48 -9.59
N GLU A 109 -13.11 -16.78 -9.33
CA GLU A 109 -13.51 -17.43 -8.07
C GLU A 109 -12.88 -16.75 -6.85
N ILE A 110 -11.59 -16.40 -6.90
CA ILE A 110 -10.93 -15.73 -5.79
C ILE A 110 -11.50 -14.32 -5.57
N ILE A 111 -11.78 -13.56 -6.63
CA ILE A 111 -12.41 -12.23 -6.50
C ILE A 111 -13.82 -12.36 -5.89
N GLU A 112 -14.64 -13.27 -6.43
CA GLU A 112 -16.01 -13.50 -5.96
C GLU A 112 -16.06 -14.05 -4.53
N SER A 113 -15.02 -14.73 -4.05
CA SER A 113 -14.97 -15.28 -2.69
C SER A 113 -15.10 -14.22 -1.58
N LYS A 114 -14.85 -12.95 -1.90
CA LYS A 114 -14.99 -11.81 -0.98
C LYS A 114 -16.26 -11.00 -1.20
N LEU A 115 -17.13 -11.42 -2.12
CA LEU A 115 -18.37 -10.73 -2.48
C LEU A 115 -19.58 -11.56 -2.04
N GLU A 116 -20.62 -10.88 -1.56
CA GLU A 116 -21.92 -11.51 -1.33
C GLU A 116 -22.75 -11.51 -2.61
N LYS A 117 -23.27 -12.67 -3.01
CA LYS A 117 -24.17 -12.80 -4.16
C LYS A 117 -25.53 -12.19 -3.81
N LYS A 118 -25.80 -10.98 -4.29
CA LYS A 118 -27.16 -10.41 -4.24
C LYS A 118 -28.03 -11.00 -5.35
N ARG A 119 -29.25 -11.44 -5.00
CA ARG A 119 -30.24 -11.89 -6.00
C ARG A 119 -30.74 -10.69 -6.80
N LYS A 120 -30.96 -10.87 -8.11
CA LYS A 120 -31.41 -9.82 -9.06
C LYS A 120 -32.75 -9.13 -8.71
N ASN A 121 -33.48 -9.60 -7.70
CA ASN A 121 -34.82 -9.11 -7.34
C ASN A 121 -34.85 -8.23 -6.07
N ILE A 122 -33.72 -7.63 -5.68
CA ILE A 122 -33.67 -6.68 -4.56
C ILE A 122 -33.24 -5.33 -5.13
N LEU A 123 -34.23 -4.54 -5.54
CA LEU A 123 -34.18 -3.12 -5.85
C LEU A 123 -35.17 -2.42 -4.92
#